data_AF-A0A7H8PM96-F1
#
_entry.id   AF-A0A7H8PM96-F1
#
_cell.length_a   1.000
_cell.length_b   1.000
_cell.length_c   1.000
_cell.angle_alpha   90.00
_cell.angle_beta   90.00
_cell.angle_gamma   90.00
#
_symmetry.space_group_name_H-M   'P 1'
#
loop_
_entity.id
_entity.type
_entity.pdbx_description
1 polymer ?
#
loop_
_entity_poly.entity_id
_entity_poly.type
_entity_poly.pdbx_seq_one_letter_code
_entity_poly.pdbx_strand_id
1 'polypeptide(L)'
;MEIFDQSKSLIENLSHLSSTIVGIVSLIIIWQLIVAVKSLKTAKNSLQQAKDEFTISSKRYSAHEAAKLCEKFTDITFRKINEFERNNVELVKQYPKVLEPIKSWDSSSKIIVANPKETIESVDKIFNANSEFFLNILNEFEVFAMHFTKQIADEDIAFQTVGKTFLDYVENFHPIILIINSGQKGTAFRNIRELYGMWQNKTKRQTLTQLSEKVKEELEKTVEKKVRPFGT
;
A
#
# COMPACT_ATOMS: atom_id res chain seq x y z
N MET A 1 -18.03 -88.05 -31.49
CA MET A 1 -16.76 -87.60 -30.89
C MET A 1 -16.24 -86.35 -31.57
N GLU A 2 -16.30 -86.24 -32.91
CA GLU A 2 -15.85 -85.05 -33.68
C GLU A 2 -16.51 -83.71 -33.31
N ILE A 3 -17.81 -83.69 -32.96
CA ILE A 3 -18.51 -82.45 -32.55
C ILE A 3 -17.89 -81.84 -31.28
N PHE A 4 -17.36 -82.68 -30.39
CA PHE A 4 -16.78 -82.23 -29.12
C PHE A 4 -15.37 -81.65 -29.29
N ASP A 5 -14.60 -82.16 -30.26
CA ASP A 5 -13.28 -81.61 -30.57
C ASP A 5 -13.39 -80.28 -31.33
N GLN A 6 -14.41 -80.13 -32.19
CA GLN A 6 -14.70 -78.85 -32.86
C GLN A 6 -15.13 -77.76 -31.87
N SER A 7 -15.97 -78.08 -30.88
CA SER A 7 -16.38 -77.09 -29.87
C SER A 7 -15.21 -76.67 -28.97
N LYS A 8 -14.32 -77.59 -28.60
CA LYS A 8 -13.11 -77.28 -27.82
C LYS A 8 -12.14 -76.37 -28.57
N SER A 9 -11.88 -76.65 -29.85
CA SER A 9 -11.03 -75.80 -30.71
C SER A 9 -11.59 -74.38 -30.89
N LEU A 10 -12.92 -74.26 -31.02
CA LEU A 10 -13.59 -72.96 -31.08
C LEU A 10 -13.46 -72.18 -29.76
N ILE A 11 -13.62 -72.85 -28.62
CA ILE A 11 -13.47 -72.22 -27.30
C ILE A 11 -12.03 -71.77 -27.05
N GLU A 12 -11.03 -72.59 -27.40
CA GLU A 12 -9.61 -72.25 -27.27
C GLU A 12 -9.25 -71.04 -28.16
N ASN A 13 -9.67 -71.03 -29.42
CA ASN A 13 -9.45 -69.89 -30.32
C ASN A 13 -10.15 -68.61 -29.83
N LEU A 14 -11.37 -68.73 -29.28
CA LEU A 14 -12.09 -67.60 -28.69
C LEU A 14 -11.37 -67.05 -27.44
N SER A 15 -10.75 -67.93 -26.64
CA SER A 15 -9.96 -67.54 -25.47
C SER A 15 -8.65 -66.84 -25.84
N HIS A 16 -7.99 -67.26 -26.92
CA HIS A 16 -6.82 -66.57 -27.45
C HIS A 16 -7.19 -65.20 -28.04
N LEU A 17 -8.31 -65.11 -28.78
CA LEU A 17 -8.79 -63.84 -29.32
C LEU A 17 -9.21 -62.85 -28.22
N SER A 18 -9.85 -63.32 -27.15
CA SER A 18 -10.21 -62.46 -26.02
C SER A 18 -8.97 -61.94 -25.29
N SER A 19 -7.93 -62.77 -25.12
CA SER A 19 -6.67 -62.35 -24.48
C SER A 19 -5.94 -61.25 -25.26
N THR A 20 -5.93 -61.31 -26.59
CA THR A 20 -5.30 -60.27 -27.43
C THR A 20 -6.11 -58.97 -27.41
N ILE A 21 -7.44 -59.05 -27.45
CA ILE A 21 -8.32 -57.88 -27.33
C ILE A 21 -8.12 -57.19 -25.97
N VAL A 22 -8.11 -57.96 -24.87
CA VAL A 22 -7.88 -57.41 -23.52
C VAL A 22 -6.50 -56.76 -23.43
N GLY A 23 -5.47 -57.35 -24.05
CA GLY A 23 -4.13 -56.76 -24.14
C GLY A 23 -4.14 -55.39 -24.84
N ILE A 24 -4.80 -55.29 -25.99
CA ILE A 24 -4.91 -54.02 -26.76
C ILE A 24 -5.67 -52.96 -25.93
N VAL A 25 -6.80 -53.31 -25.33
CA VAL A 25 -7.58 -52.40 -24.48
C VAL A 25 -6.75 -51.90 -23.30
N SER A 26 -5.98 -52.78 -22.65
CA SER A 26 -5.10 -52.42 -21.54
C SER A 26 -4.03 -51.40 -21.95
N LEU A 27 -3.43 -51.57 -23.14
CA LEU A 27 -2.46 -50.61 -23.68
C LEU A 27 -3.08 -49.24 -23.95
N ILE A 28 -4.31 -49.21 -24.50
CA ILE A 28 -5.05 -47.95 -24.73
C ILE A 28 -5.31 -47.24 -23.41
N ILE A 29 -5.75 -47.96 -22.37
CA ILE A 29 -6.00 -47.39 -21.04
C ILE A 29 -4.71 -46.80 -20.44
N ILE A 30 -3.59 -47.54 -20.50
CA ILE A 30 -2.29 -47.05 -20.01
C ILE A 30 -1.88 -45.79 -20.77
N TRP A 31 -2.04 -45.78 -22.09
CA TRP A 31 -1.72 -44.61 -22.90
C TRP A 31 -2.59 -43.40 -22.54
N GLN A 32 -3.90 -43.60 -22.34
CA GLN A 32 -4.82 -42.54 -21.88
C GLN A 32 -4.42 -41.98 -20.50
N LEU A 33 -4.01 -42.85 -19.56
CA LEU A 33 -3.51 -42.42 -18.25
C LEU A 33 -2.24 -41.58 -18.36
N ILE A 34 -1.30 -41.96 -19.24
CA ILE A 34 -0.08 -41.19 -19.49
C ILE A 34 -0.42 -39.81 -20.07
N VAL A 35 -1.36 -39.73 -21.02
CA VAL A 35 -1.83 -38.47 -21.60
C VAL A 35 -2.50 -37.60 -20.52
N ALA A 36 -3.33 -38.19 -19.66
CA ALA A 36 -3.99 -37.49 -18.55
C ALA A 36 -2.99 -36.94 -17.52
N VAL A 37 -1.96 -37.70 -17.16
CA VAL A 37 -0.90 -37.22 -16.26
C VAL A 37 -0.12 -36.06 -16.89
N LYS A 38 0.18 -36.15 -18.20
CA LYS A 38 0.83 -35.05 -18.94
C LYS A 38 -0.04 -33.79 -18.98
N SER A 39 -1.34 -33.92 -19.24
CA SER A 39 -2.26 -32.77 -19.28
C SER A 39 -2.41 -32.11 -17.90
N LEU A 40 -2.47 -32.89 -16.82
CA LEU A 40 -2.47 -32.37 -15.44
C LEU A 40 -1.18 -31.59 -15.12
N LYS A 41 -0.03 -32.09 -15.56
CA LYS A 41 1.26 -31.38 -15.39
C LYS A 41 1.26 -30.05 -16.14
N THR A 42 0.78 -30.03 -17.38
CA THR A 42 0.66 -28.79 -18.16
C THR A 42 -0.32 -27.82 -17.50
N ALA A 43 -1.49 -28.28 -17.07
CA ALA A 43 -2.48 -27.46 -16.38
C ALA A 43 -1.93 -26.84 -15.09
N LYS A 44 -1.16 -27.61 -14.30
CA LYS A 44 -0.47 -27.10 -13.11
C LYS A 44 0.52 -26.00 -13.46
N ASN A 45 1.33 -26.18 -14.51
CA ASN A 45 2.30 -25.19 -14.95
C ASN A 45 1.61 -23.92 -15.47
N SER A 46 0.53 -24.05 -16.25
CA SER A 46 -0.26 -22.91 -16.73
C SER A 46 -0.94 -22.15 -15.58
N LEU A 47 -1.45 -22.86 -14.56
CA LEU A 47 -2.02 -22.22 -13.37
C LEU A 47 -0.96 -21.45 -12.58
N GLN A 48 0.24 -22.01 -12.47
CA GLN A 48 1.36 -21.30 -11.83
C GLN A 48 1.74 -20.04 -12.62
N GLN A 49 1.86 -20.14 -13.95
CA GLN A 49 2.12 -18.99 -14.81
C GLN A 49 1.03 -17.91 -14.70
N ALA A 50 -0.24 -18.31 -14.70
CA ALA A 50 -1.37 -17.39 -14.55
C ALA A 50 -1.36 -16.68 -13.19
N LYS A 51 -0.97 -17.39 -12.12
CA LYS A 51 -0.83 -16.80 -10.78
C LYS A 51 0.30 -15.76 -10.75
N ASP A 52 1.44 -16.08 -11.36
CA ASP A 52 2.59 -15.18 -11.41
C ASP A 52 2.25 -13.93 -12.26
N GLU A 53 1.59 -14.12 -13.41
CA GLU A 53 1.11 -13.04 -14.26
C GLU A 53 0.08 -12.15 -13.55
N PHE A 54 -0.89 -12.74 -12.84
CA PHE A 54 -1.86 -12.00 -12.03
C PHE A 54 -1.16 -11.16 -10.96
N THR A 55 -0.16 -11.72 -10.29
CA THR A 55 0.62 -11.00 -9.27
C THR A 55 1.39 -9.82 -9.87
N ILE A 56 2.04 -10.02 -11.02
CA ILE A 56 2.77 -8.96 -11.73
C ILE A 56 1.80 -7.89 -12.21
N SER A 57 0.68 -8.28 -12.82
CA SER A 57 -0.34 -7.36 -13.33
C SER A 57 -0.95 -6.52 -12.20
N SER A 58 -1.29 -7.16 -11.07
CA SER A 58 -1.80 -6.47 -9.87
C SER A 58 -0.80 -5.44 -9.33
N LYS A 59 0.48 -5.79 -9.22
CA LYS A 59 1.53 -4.84 -8.79
C LYS A 59 1.72 -3.67 -9.76
N ARG A 60 1.69 -3.95 -11.06
CA ARG A 60 1.78 -2.88 -12.09
C ARG A 60 0.58 -1.95 -12.01
N TYR A 61 -0.61 -2.50 -11.81
CA TYR A 61 -1.84 -1.73 -11.69
C TYR A 61 -1.82 -0.84 -10.45
N SER A 62 -1.47 -1.37 -9.27
CA SER A 62 -1.39 -0.57 -8.04
C SER A 62 -0.34 0.55 -8.13
N ALA A 63 0.79 0.29 -8.79
CA ALA A 63 1.83 1.28 -9.03
C ALA A 63 1.38 2.37 -10.02
N HIS A 64 0.71 1.98 -11.10
CA HIS A 64 0.14 2.91 -12.07
C HIS A 64 -0.92 3.82 -11.42
N GLU A 65 -1.80 3.25 -10.60
CA GLU A 65 -2.83 4.02 -9.89
C GLU A 65 -2.20 4.99 -8.88
N ALA A 66 -1.14 4.57 -8.16
CA ALA A 66 -0.39 5.46 -7.28
C ALA A 66 0.21 6.65 -8.03
N ALA A 67 0.84 6.41 -9.18
CA ALA A 67 1.43 7.46 -10.00
C ALA A 67 0.38 8.48 -10.48
N LYS A 68 -0.77 7.99 -10.96
CA LYS A 68 -1.91 8.81 -11.39
C LYS A 68 -2.49 9.66 -10.26
N LEU A 69 -2.61 9.08 -9.06
CA LEU A 69 -3.07 9.80 -7.87
C LEU A 69 -2.08 10.89 -7.46
N CYS A 70 -0.77 10.62 -7.53
CA CYS A 70 0.27 11.61 -7.26
C CYS A 70 0.21 12.77 -8.26
N GLU A 71 0.07 12.46 -9.56
CA GLU A 71 -0.09 13.49 -10.60
C GLU A 71 -1.31 14.38 -10.30
N LYS A 72 -2.47 13.77 -10.04
CA LYS A 72 -3.69 14.50 -9.70
C LYS A 72 -3.53 15.37 -8.45
N PHE A 73 -2.89 14.85 -7.40
CA PHE A 73 -2.62 15.58 -6.17
C PHE A 73 -1.74 16.82 -6.44
N THR A 74 -0.69 16.66 -7.25
CA THR A 74 0.22 17.75 -7.61
C THR A 74 -0.38 18.76 -8.58
N ASP A 75 -1.24 18.33 -9.49
CA ASP A 75 -1.77 19.23 -10.53
C ASP A 75 -2.97 20.05 -10.05
N ILE A 76 -3.88 19.39 -9.32
CA ILE A 76 -5.15 19.97 -8.90
C ILE A 76 -5.01 20.55 -7.49
N THR A 77 -4.66 19.70 -6.53
CA THR A 77 -4.78 20.07 -5.11
C THR A 77 -3.69 21.06 -4.71
N PHE A 78 -2.42 20.81 -5.08
CA PHE A 78 -1.31 21.74 -4.84
C PHE A 78 -1.56 23.11 -5.50
N ARG A 79 -2.07 23.12 -6.75
CA ARG A 79 -2.37 24.36 -7.47
C ARG A 79 -3.45 25.18 -6.78
N LYS A 80 -4.54 24.54 -6.36
CA LYS A 80 -5.64 25.19 -5.62
C LYS A 80 -5.16 25.76 -4.29
N ILE A 81 -4.34 25.01 -3.54
CA ILE A 81 -3.77 25.49 -2.28
C ILE A 81 -2.89 26.71 -2.52
N ASN A 82 -1.96 26.66 -3.48
CA ASN A 82 -1.07 27.78 -3.77
C ASN A 82 -1.81 29.00 -4.32
N GLU A 83 -2.88 28.82 -5.09
CA GLU A 83 -3.73 29.92 -5.55
C GLU A 83 -4.46 30.57 -4.37
N PHE A 84 -5.04 29.77 -3.48
CA PHE A 84 -5.65 30.27 -2.26
C PHE A 84 -4.65 31.03 -1.39
N GLU A 85 -3.46 30.47 -1.15
CA GLU A 85 -2.42 31.11 -0.34
C GLU A 85 -1.96 32.45 -0.95
N ARG A 86 -1.80 32.51 -2.28
CA ARG A 86 -1.44 33.76 -2.98
C ARG A 86 -2.53 34.81 -2.90
N ASN A 87 -3.80 34.41 -2.97
CA ASN A 87 -4.93 35.33 -2.90
C ASN A 87 -5.24 35.77 -1.46
N ASN A 88 -4.76 35.01 -0.46
CA ASN A 88 -5.11 35.21 0.96
C ASN A 88 -3.87 35.31 1.86
N VAL A 89 -2.78 35.92 1.37
CA VAL A 89 -1.49 36.01 2.08
C VAL A 89 -1.64 36.50 3.52
N GLU A 90 -2.42 37.56 3.75
CA GLU A 90 -2.63 38.11 5.10
C GLU A 90 -3.39 37.15 6.02
N LEU A 91 -4.26 36.33 5.45
CA LEU A 91 -5.03 35.33 6.17
C LEU A 91 -4.15 34.11 6.51
N VAL A 92 -3.28 33.70 5.59
CA VAL A 92 -2.26 32.65 5.82
C VAL A 92 -1.28 33.06 6.91
N LYS A 93 -0.87 34.34 6.96
CA LYS A 93 -0.01 34.86 8.05
C LYS A 93 -0.67 34.79 9.42
N GLN A 94 -1.99 34.94 9.47
CA GLN A 94 -2.79 34.82 10.70
C GLN A 94 -3.03 33.36 11.11
N TYR A 95 -2.81 32.43 10.18
CA TYR A 95 -3.02 31.02 10.45
C TYR A 95 -2.01 30.52 11.49
N PRO A 96 -2.44 29.83 12.55
CA PRO A 96 -1.53 29.32 13.55
C PRO A 96 -0.55 28.34 12.92
N LYS A 97 0.75 28.61 13.07
CA LYS A 97 1.77 27.63 12.73
C LYS A 97 1.72 26.50 13.75
N VAL A 98 1.56 25.28 13.26
CA VAL A 98 1.74 24.08 14.06
C VAL A 98 3.24 23.97 14.39
N LEU A 99 3.57 24.03 15.69
CA LEU A 99 4.97 24.09 16.15
C LEU A 99 5.62 22.71 16.26
N GLU A 100 4.82 21.66 16.36
CA GLU A 100 5.28 20.28 16.48
C GLU A 100 4.42 19.34 15.63
N PRO A 101 4.99 18.26 15.06
CA PRO A 101 4.23 17.25 14.37
C PRO A 101 3.09 16.71 15.22
N ILE A 102 1.98 16.36 14.57
CA ILE A 102 0.76 15.90 15.26
C ILE A 102 1.08 14.61 16.03
N LYS A 103 0.99 14.66 17.36
CA LYS A 103 1.23 13.50 18.24
C LYS A 103 -0.04 12.67 18.46
N SER A 104 -1.21 13.31 18.43
CA SER A 104 -2.51 12.65 18.55
C SER A 104 -3.57 13.40 17.74
N TRP A 105 -4.58 12.65 17.28
CA TRP A 105 -5.70 13.14 16.46
C TRP A 105 -7.04 13.12 17.23
N ASP A 106 -6.98 12.98 18.55
CA ASP A 106 -8.14 12.98 19.44
C ASP A 106 -8.66 14.39 19.68
N SER A 107 -9.91 14.56 20.11
CA SER A 107 -10.44 15.87 20.54
C SER A 107 -9.72 16.43 21.78
N SER A 108 -8.99 15.58 22.50
CA SER A 108 -8.04 15.95 23.55
C SER A 108 -6.62 16.25 23.04
N SER A 109 -6.37 16.14 21.74
CA SER A 109 -5.13 16.62 21.13
C SER A 109 -5.09 18.11 21.38
N LYS A 110 -4.30 18.49 22.38
CA LYS A 110 -3.94 19.88 22.53
C LYS A 110 -3.17 20.19 21.26
N ILE A 111 -3.76 21.00 20.38
CA ILE A 111 -2.95 21.75 19.45
C ILE A 111 -1.89 22.41 20.34
N ILE A 112 -0.63 22.02 20.17
CA ILE A 112 0.46 22.64 20.91
C ILE A 112 0.70 23.99 20.22
N VAL A 113 -0.19 24.93 20.51
CA VAL A 113 -0.14 26.34 20.10
C VAL A 113 -0.03 27.18 21.35
N ALA A 114 0.72 28.27 21.24
CA ALA A 114 1.03 29.16 22.36
C ALA A 114 -0.23 29.70 23.07
N ASN A 115 -1.34 29.91 22.35
CA ASN A 115 -2.63 30.32 22.92
C ASN A 115 -3.82 29.54 22.29
N PRO A 116 -4.23 28.40 22.88
CA PRO A 116 -5.23 27.53 22.28
C PRO A 116 -6.61 28.16 22.03
N LYS A 117 -7.12 29.01 22.94
CA LYS A 117 -8.46 29.60 22.78
C LYS A 117 -8.52 30.60 21.63
N GLU A 118 -7.61 31.57 21.63
CA GLU A 118 -7.52 32.59 20.58
C GLU A 118 -7.19 31.97 19.22
N THR A 119 -6.40 30.89 19.22
CA THR A 119 -6.13 30.10 18.02
C THR A 119 -7.38 29.42 17.48
N ILE A 120 -8.20 28.81 18.34
CA ILE A 120 -9.43 28.13 17.90
C ILE A 120 -10.44 29.16 17.34
N GLU A 121 -10.63 30.31 18.00
CA GLU A 121 -11.55 31.35 17.54
C GLU A 121 -11.12 31.96 16.20
N SER A 122 -9.82 32.22 16.02
CA SER A 122 -9.30 32.74 14.75
C SER A 122 -9.43 31.72 13.61
N VAL A 123 -9.09 30.45 13.86
CA VAL A 123 -9.25 29.39 12.85
C VAL A 123 -10.72 29.14 12.54
N ASP A 124 -11.62 29.19 13.51
CA ASP A 124 -13.06 29.03 13.28
C ASP A 124 -13.62 30.16 12.40
N LYS A 125 -13.22 31.41 12.66
CA LYS A 125 -13.59 32.55 11.81
C LYS A 125 -13.07 32.39 10.38
N ILE A 126 -11.80 31.99 10.24
CA ILE A 126 -11.17 31.72 8.94
C ILE A 126 -11.91 30.60 8.19
N PHE A 127 -12.20 29.51 8.89
CA PHE A 127 -12.92 28.37 8.36
C PHE A 127 -14.31 28.78 7.89
N ASN A 128 -15.09 29.46 8.73
CA ASN A 128 -16.45 29.87 8.38
C ASN A 128 -16.48 30.82 7.17
N ALA A 129 -15.49 31.69 7.02
CA ALA A 129 -15.37 32.56 5.84
C ALA A 129 -14.98 31.84 4.55
N ASN A 130 -14.33 30.67 4.64
CA ASN A 130 -13.77 29.94 3.49
C ASN A 130 -14.12 28.44 3.52
N SER A 131 -15.26 28.10 4.09
CA SER A 131 -15.61 26.72 4.46
C SER A 131 -15.69 25.82 3.23
N GLU A 132 -16.26 26.33 2.13
CA GLU A 132 -16.33 25.62 0.86
C GLU A 132 -14.94 25.23 0.33
N PHE A 133 -13.98 26.15 0.37
CA PHE A 133 -12.62 25.88 -0.08
C PHE A 133 -11.97 24.78 0.76
N PHE A 134 -12.00 24.92 2.09
CA PHE A 134 -11.36 23.96 2.99
C PHE A 134 -12.01 22.58 2.92
N LEU A 135 -13.35 22.51 2.87
CA LEU A 135 -14.06 21.25 2.72
C LEU A 135 -13.73 20.56 1.39
N ASN A 136 -13.62 21.32 0.30
CA ASN A 136 -13.24 20.76 -0.99
C ASN A 136 -11.83 20.16 -0.97
N ILE A 137 -10.84 20.88 -0.41
CA ILE A 137 -9.46 20.37 -0.29
C ILE A 137 -9.40 19.15 0.62
N LEU A 138 -10.06 19.18 1.78
CA LEU A 138 -10.07 18.05 2.71
C LEU A 138 -10.79 16.83 2.14
N ASN A 139 -11.85 17.01 1.35
CA ASN A 139 -12.50 15.92 0.63
C ASN A 139 -11.57 15.31 -0.43
N GLU A 140 -10.81 16.14 -1.16
CA GLU A 140 -9.79 15.64 -2.09
C GLU A 140 -8.70 14.86 -1.37
N PHE A 141 -8.21 15.35 -0.23
CA PHE A 141 -7.24 14.64 0.61
C PHE A 141 -7.80 13.33 1.16
N GLU A 142 -9.06 13.28 1.55
CA GLU A 142 -9.71 12.06 2.05
C GLU A 142 -9.84 11.01 0.96
N VAL A 143 -10.26 11.41 -0.25
CA VAL A 143 -10.32 10.50 -1.40
C VAL A 143 -8.92 10.01 -1.76
N PHE A 144 -7.93 10.90 -1.80
CA PHE A 144 -6.53 10.53 -2.02
C PHE A 144 -6.06 9.52 -0.97
N ALA A 145 -6.26 9.81 0.31
CA ALA A 145 -5.81 8.98 1.40
C ALA A 145 -6.49 7.60 1.42
N MET A 146 -7.77 7.55 1.06
CA MET A 146 -8.55 6.31 0.99
C MET A 146 -7.92 5.27 0.06
N HIS A 147 -7.31 5.67 -1.07
CA HIS A 147 -6.70 4.72 -2.00
C HIS A 147 -5.53 3.96 -1.38
N PHE A 148 -4.79 4.60 -0.47
CA PHE A 148 -3.64 4.00 0.21
C PHE A 148 -4.05 3.25 1.48
N THR A 149 -4.95 3.81 2.29
CA THR A 149 -5.44 3.14 3.52
C THR A 149 -6.23 1.87 3.20
N LYS A 150 -6.86 1.80 2.02
CA LYS A 150 -7.55 0.60 1.51
C LYS A 150 -6.70 -0.30 0.63
N GLN A 151 -5.40 -0.03 0.48
CA GLN A 151 -4.46 -0.84 -0.30
C GLN A 151 -4.86 -1.01 -1.78
N ILE A 152 -5.51 0.00 -2.36
CA ILE A 152 -5.88 0.03 -3.77
C ILE A 152 -4.67 0.47 -4.62
N ALA A 153 -3.91 1.44 -4.11
CA ALA A 153 -2.72 1.99 -4.74
C ALA A 153 -1.46 1.66 -3.93
N ASP A 154 -0.32 1.62 -4.63
CA ASP A 154 0.99 1.39 -4.01
C ASP A 154 1.41 2.61 -3.15
N GLU A 155 1.39 2.40 -1.83
CA GLU A 155 1.73 3.44 -0.85
C GLU A 155 3.21 3.84 -0.87
N ASP A 156 4.12 2.90 -1.16
CA ASP A 156 5.56 3.17 -1.18
C ASP A 156 5.93 4.17 -2.28
N ILE A 157 5.35 3.97 -3.48
CA ILE A 157 5.55 4.85 -4.62
C ILE A 157 5.02 6.26 -4.32
N ALA A 158 3.82 6.35 -3.75
CA ALA A 158 3.22 7.63 -3.42
C ALA A 158 3.98 8.37 -2.31
N PHE A 159 4.41 7.67 -1.27
CA PHE A 159 5.18 8.27 -0.18
C PHE A 159 6.51 8.86 -0.67
N GLN A 160 7.22 8.17 -1.57
CA GLN A 160 8.46 8.67 -2.16
C GLN A 160 8.25 9.92 -3.01
N THR A 161 7.08 10.06 -3.64
CA THR A 161 6.79 11.14 -4.58
C THR A 161 6.21 12.38 -3.89
N VAL A 162 5.19 12.21 -3.04
CA VAL A 162 4.42 13.30 -2.44
C VAL A 162 4.34 13.23 -0.91
N GLY A 163 4.97 12.25 -0.27
CA GLY A 163 4.82 11.96 1.15
C GLY A 163 5.09 13.16 2.06
N LYS A 164 6.22 13.84 1.85
CA LYS A 164 6.58 15.04 2.63
C LYS A 164 5.56 16.16 2.45
N THR A 165 5.22 16.48 1.21
CA THR A 165 4.26 17.55 0.88
C THR A 165 2.88 17.29 1.48
N PHE A 166 2.41 16.04 1.43
CA PHE A 166 1.15 15.65 2.06
C PHE A 166 1.21 15.81 3.58
N LEU A 167 2.28 15.36 4.24
CA LEU A 167 2.45 15.53 5.68
C LEU A 167 2.42 17.02 6.07
N ASP A 168 3.18 17.86 5.36
CA ASP A 168 3.25 19.30 5.60
C ASP A 168 1.86 19.96 5.44
N TYR A 169 1.10 19.60 4.41
CA TYR A 169 -0.25 20.14 4.23
C TYR A 169 -1.23 19.64 5.28
N VAL A 170 -1.19 18.36 5.62
CA VAL A 170 -2.08 17.81 6.65
C VAL A 170 -1.81 18.47 8.00
N GLU A 171 -0.55 18.78 8.33
CA GLU A 171 -0.19 19.56 9.51
C GLU A 171 -0.78 20.98 9.46
N ASN A 172 -0.68 21.65 8.31
CA ASN A 172 -1.27 22.98 8.13
C ASN A 172 -2.80 22.97 8.23
N PHE A 173 -3.48 21.95 7.72
CA PHE A 173 -4.94 21.84 7.80
C PHE A 173 -5.46 21.22 9.10
N HIS A 174 -4.57 20.71 9.97
CA HIS A 174 -4.95 20.05 11.21
C HIS A 174 -5.87 20.89 12.11
N PRO A 175 -5.63 22.20 12.33
CA PRO A 175 -6.54 23.02 13.14
C PRO A 175 -7.98 23.04 12.59
N ILE A 176 -8.16 23.11 11.26
CA ILE A 176 -9.50 23.01 10.64
C ILE A 176 -10.09 21.63 10.85
N ILE A 177 -9.31 20.56 10.64
CA ILE A 177 -9.80 19.18 10.82
C ILE A 177 -10.30 18.97 12.26
N LEU A 178 -9.63 19.56 13.25
CA LEU A 178 -10.06 19.50 14.65
C LEU A 178 -11.37 20.24 14.90
N ILE A 179 -11.55 21.44 14.35
CA ILE A 179 -12.81 22.19 14.46
C ILE A 179 -13.97 21.37 13.87
N ILE A 180 -13.80 20.82 12.67
CA ILE A 180 -14.83 20.00 12.03
C ILE A 180 -15.14 18.76 12.88
N ASN A 181 -14.10 18.08 13.39
CA ASN A 181 -14.27 16.89 14.21
C ASN A 181 -14.93 17.16 15.56
N SER A 182 -14.73 18.34 16.14
CA SER A 182 -15.38 18.76 17.39
C SER A 182 -16.91 18.77 17.27
N GLY A 183 -17.44 19.11 16.09
CA GLY A 183 -18.88 19.07 15.78
C GLY A 183 -19.42 17.69 15.37
N GLN A 184 -18.57 16.81 14.80
CA GLN A 184 -18.99 15.53 14.19
C GLN A 184 -18.60 14.26 14.97
N LYS A 185 -18.47 14.36 16.31
CA LYS A 185 -18.05 13.24 17.18
C LYS A 185 -16.72 12.59 16.74
N GLY A 186 -15.82 13.34 16.11
CA GLY A 186 -14.46 12.89 15.76
C GLY A 186 -14.34 11.88 14.61
N THR A 187 -15.37 11.74 13.76
CA THR A 187 -15.39 10.73 12.68
C THR A 187 -14.95 11.24 11.31
N ALA A 188 -14.84 12.56 11.11
CA ALA A 188 -14.48 13.12 9.81
C ALA A 188 -13.03 12.79 9.44
N PHE A 189 -12.78 12.71 8.13
CA PHE A 189 -11.46 12.60 7.53
C PHE A 189 -10.59 11.48 8.12
N ARG A 190 -11.18 10.30 8.30
CA ARG A 190 -10.51 9.16 8.93
C ARG A 190 -9.32 8.68 8.09
N ASN A 191 -9.46 8.65 6.77
CA ASN A 191 -8.38 8.15 5.91
C ASN A 191 -7.18 9.09 5.92
N ILE A 192 -7.39 10.42 5.96
CA ILE A 192 -6.29 11.39 6.14
C ILE A 192 -5.48 11.06 7.39
N ARG A 193 -6.15 10.82 8.53
CA ARG A 193 -5.51 10.52 9.81
C ARG A 193 -4.70 9.24 9.78
N GLU A 194 -5.30 8.18 9.23
CA GLU A 194 -4.65 6.87 9.09
C GLU A 194 -3.41 6.98 8.20
N LEU A 195 -3.53 7.63 7.04
CA LEU A 195 -2.41 7.80 6.11
C LEU A 195 -1.29 8.68 6.71
N TYR A 196 -1.65 9.79 7.34
CA TYR A 196 -0.68 10.65 8.03
C TYR A 196 0.10 9.86 9.08
N GLY A 197 -0.58 9.07 9.92
CA GLY A 197 0.07 8.24 10.93
C GLY A 197 1.03 7.22 10.32
N MET A 198 0.64 6.57 9.20
CA MET A 198 1.52 5.65 8.47
C MET A 198 2.78 6.37 7.96
N TRP A 199 2.62 7.51 7.31
CA TRP A 199 3.69 8.28 6.67
C TRP A 199 4.59 9.00 7.66
N GLN A 200 4.05 9.51 8.76
CA GLN A 200 4.82 10.11 9.85
C GLN A 200 5.71 9.06 10.52
N ASN A 201 5.18 7.85 10.79
CA ASN A 201 5.97 6.75 11.31
C ASN A 201 7.08 6.30 10.35
N LYS A 202 6.80 6.32 9.05
CA LYS A 202 7.78 6.00 8.00
C LYS A 202 8.91 7.03 7.98
N THR A 203 8.56 8.32 8.02
CA THR A 203 9.51 9.44 8.10
C THR A 203 10.37 9.34 9.36
N LYS A 204 9.75 9.12 10.53
CA LYS A 204 10.47 8.94 11.80
C LYS A 204 11.46 7.78 11.74
N ARG A 205 11.05 6.66 11.15
CA ARG A 205 11.92 5.48 10.96
C ARG A 205 13.11 5.80 10.06
N GLN A 206 12.89 6.46 8.92
CA GLN A 206 13.96 6.88 8.03
C GLN A 206 14.97 7.78 8.74
N THR A 207 14.50 8.77 9.51
CA THR A 207 15.37 9.65 10.30
C THR A 207 16.18 8.87 11.35
N LEU A 208 15.55 7.96 12.08
CA LEU A 208 16.24 7.14 13.09
C LEU A 208 17.28 6.22 12.46
N THR A 209 16.99 5.62 11.31
CA THR A 209 17.94 4.79 10.57
C THR A 209 19.16 5.61 10.15
N GLN A 210 18.94 6.77 9.53
CA GLN A 210 20.03 7.67 9.11
C GLN A 210 20.89 8.14 10.29
N LEU A 211 20.27 8.46 11.43
CA LEU A 211 21.00 8.82 12.65
C LEU A 211 21.82 7.64 13.16
N SER A 212 21.26 6.43 13.17
CA SER A 212 21.97 5.23 13.62
C SER A 212 23.18 4.90 12.74
N GLU A 213 23.09 5.12 11.43
CA GLU A 213 24.18 4.95 10.48
C GLU A 213 25.30 5.97 10.75
N LYS A 214 24.93 7.25 10.91
CA LYS A 214 25.91 8.30 11.28
C LYS A 214 26.63 8.01 12.58
N VAL A 215 25.90 7.58 13.62
CA VAL A 215 26.50 7.21 14.91
C VAL A 215 27.48 6.05 14.76
N LYS A 216 27.16 5.04 13.93
CA LYS A 216 28.08 3.93 13.65
C LYS A 216 29.33 4.40 12.93
N GLU A 217 29.19 5.24 11.90
CA GLU A 217 30.33 5.81 11.17
C GLU A 217 31.23 6.65 12.08
N GLU A 218 30.66 7.44 12.99
CA GLU A 218 31.41 8.21 13.99
C GLU A 218 32.11 7.31 14.99
N LEU A 219 31.47 6.22 15.43
CA LEU A 219 32.06 5.23 16.33
C LEU A 219 33.29 4.57 15.69
N GLU A 220 33.20 4.18 14.42
CA GLU A 220 34.33 3.59 13.66
C GLU A 220 35.50 4.57 13.53
N LYS A 221 35.23 5.86 13.32
CA LYS A 221 36.26 6.92 13.28
C LYS A 221 36.89 7.18 14.65
N THR A 222 36.16 6.89 15.73
CA THR A 222 36.60 7.14 17.11
C THR A 222 37.37 5.97 17.72
N VAL A 223 37.49 4.83 17.02
CA VAL A 223 38.31 3.69 17.47
C VAL A 223 39.77 4.15 17.64
N GLU A 224 40.15 4.14 18.91
CA GLU A 224 41.29 4.75 19.59
C GLU A 224 42.64 4.79 18.85
N LYS A 225 43.28 5.97 18.88
CA LYS A 225 44.74 6.05 18.98
C LYS A 225 45.14 5.29 20.25
N LYS A 226 45.60 4.03 20.11
CA LYS A 226 46.30 3.31 21.19
C LYS A 226 47.36 4.23 21.78
N VAL A 227 47.12 4.75 22.97
CA VAL A 227 48.12 5.52 23.71
C VAL A 227 49.22 4.54 24.07
N ARG A 228 50.37 4.64 23.41
CA ARG A 228 51.54 3.84 23.78
C ARG A 228 51.97 4.27 25.18
N PRO A 229 52.21 3.34 26.12
CA PRO A 229 52.74 3.73 27.42
C PRO A 229 54.09 4.42 27.23
N PHE A 230 54.25 5.61 27.82
CA PHE A 230 55.54 6.26 27.92
C PHE A 230 56.32 5.58 29.06
N GLY A 231 57.37 4.84 28.72
CA GLY A 231 58.39 4.40 29.67
C GLY A 231 58.68 2.89 29.68
N THR A 232 59.72 2.50 28.94
CA THR A 232 60.70 1.47 29.32
C THR A 232 62.07 2.00 28.95
#